data_AF-A0A1Q5GN51-F1
#
_entry.id   AF-A0A1Q5GN51-F1
#
_cell.length_a   1.000
_cell.length_b   1.000
_cell.length_c   1.000
_cell.angle_alpha   90.00
_cell.angle_beta   90.00
_cell.angle_gamma   90.00
#
_symmetry.space_group_name_H-M   'P 1'
#
loop_
_entity.id
_entity.type
_entity.pdbx_description
1 polymer ?
#
loop_
_entity_poly.entity_id
_entity_poly.type
_entity_poly.pdbx_seq_one_letter_code
_entity_poly.pdbx_strand_id
1 'polypeptide(L)'
;MARREAAAHFLVPADQPPGVIRPPAPPMAVRIKSCPDCGADAVTFRAAGVALPFAEWRIVAADDVDTGGLPTLTVLGCEWFAPRAMLPVAIAIERFGPVSATGFRSRAVAVTELRGLPFDAVLATLDEQENWADAVCAGSSLPPRPARTVPAASRLVSPAATWAAYRASVAARFLGPHASDAGLGRWNELYLENRRDAAVRTLDGYASCPA
;
A
#
# COMPACT_ATOMS: atom_id res chain seq x y z
N MET A 1 8.71 9.37 2.61
CA MET A 1 8.28 7.98 2.30
C MET A 1 8.48 6.97 3.45
N ALA A 2 9.70 6.52 3.78
CA ALA A 2 9.93 5.43 4.77
C ALA A 2 9.35 5.71 6.17
N ARG A 3 9.56 6.93 6.69
CA ARG A 3 8.99 7.38 7.97
C ARG A 3 7.46 7.37 7.96
N ARG A 4 6.85 7.75 6.83
CA ARG A 4 5.40 7.77 6.64
C ARG A 4 4.82 6.37 6.63
N GLU A 5 5.45 5.42 5.94
CA GLU A 5 5.05 4.01 6.00
C GLU A 5 5.16 3.46 7.43
N ALA A 6 6.23 3.79 8.15
CA ALA A 6 6.36 3.39 9.55
C ALA A 6 5.25 3.98 10.42
N ALA A 7 5.01 5.29 10.37
CA ALA A 7 3.95 5.96 11.11
C ALA A 7 2.56 5.38 10.80
N ALA A 8 2.26 5.14 9.52
CA ALA A 8 1.02 4.51 9.08
C ALA A 8 0.84 3.08 9.63
N HIS A 9 1.94 2.35 9.87
CA HIS A 9 1.90 1.01 10.46
C HIS A 9 1.47 1.03 11.93
N PHE A 10 1.75 2.12 12.64
CA PHE A 10 1.39 2.33 14.05
C PHE A 10 0.05 3.03 14.23
N LEU A 11 -0.69 3.32 13.16
CA LEU A 11 -2.05 3.83 13.28
C LEU A 11 -2.89 2.88 14.15
N VAL A 12 -3.56 3.48 15.14
CA VAL A 12 -4.56 2.82 15.98
C VAL A 12 -5.90 3.43 15.59
N PRO A 13 -6.93 2.63 15.25
CA PRO A 13 -8.28 3.16 15.06
C PRO A 13 -8.74 3.88 16.33
N ALA A 14 -9.23 5.12 16.20
CA ALA A 14 -9.58 6.00 17.31
C ALA A 14 -10.63 5.40 18.28
N ASP A 15 -11.45 4.48 17.79
CA ASP A 15 -12.58 3.88 18.50
C ASP A 15 -12.32 2.43 18.94
N GLN A 16 -11.08 1.95 18.88
CA GLN A 16 -10.67 0.64 19.39
C GLN A 16 -9.96 0.76 20.75
N PRO A 17 -10.64 0.40 21.86
CA PRO A 17 -9.96 0.16 23.13
C PRO A 17 -8.90 -0.94 22.97
N PRO A 18 -7.77 -0.88 23.70
CA PRO A 18 -6.81 -1.97 23.75
C PRO A 18 -7.50 -3.32 24.05
N GLY A 19 -7.30 -4.32 23.18
CA GLY A 19 -7.86 -5.66 23.36
C GLY A 19 -9.19 -5.93 22.64
N VAL A 20 -9.80 -4.94 21.96
CA VAL A 20 -11.02 -5.15 21.16
C VAL A 20 -10.68 -5.15 19.67
N ILE A 21 -10.73 -6.33 19.05
CA ILE A 21 -10.60 -6.48 17.59
C ILE A 21 -11.99 -6.25 16.99
N ARG A 22 -12.23 -5.08 16.38
CA ARG A 22 -13.39 -4.93 15.49
C ARG A 22 -12.96 -5.21 14.06
N PRO A 23 -13.45 -6.30 13.45
CA PRO A 23 -13.87 -6.27 12.05
C PRO A 23 -15.26 -5.63 11.94
N PRO A 24 -15.64 -5.15 10.74
CA PRO A 24 -14.85 -5.21 9.50
C PRO A 24 -14.15 -3.90 9.15
N ALA A 25 -13.02 -3.99 8.45
CA ALA A 25 -12.50 -2.85 7.71
C ALA A 25 -13.55 -2.39 6.69
N PRO A 26 -13.57 -1.09 6.30
CA PRO A 26 -14.56 -0.61 5.36
C PRO A 26 -14.44 -1.35 4.01
N PRO A 27 -15.59 -1.64 3.35
CA PRO A 27 -15.60 -2.36 2.10
C PRO A 27 -14.88 -1.55 1.01
N MET A 28 -14.16 -2.27 0.15
CA MET A 28 -13.36 -1.66 -0.90
C MET A 28 -13.31 -2.55 -2.15
N ALA A 29 -13.30 -1.93 -3.32
CA ALA A 29 -13.07 -2.60 -4.59
C ALA A 29 -11.57 -2.61 -4.92
N VAL A 30 -10.99 -3.79 -5.14
CA VAL A 30 -9.59 -3.98 -5.52
C VAL A 30 -9.51 -4.26 -7.01
N ARG A 31 -8.88 -3.36 -7.76
CA ARG A 31 -8.59 -3.52 -9.19
C ARG A 31 -7.20 -4.12 -9.36
N ILE A 32 -7.13 -5.29 -9.99
CA ILE A 32 -5.85 -5.93 -10.33
C ILE A 32 -5.50 -5.58 -11.77
N LYS A 33 -4.48 -4.75 -11.97
CA LYS A 33 -3.88 -4.46 -13.27
C LYS A 33 -2.81 -5.50 -13.62
N SER A 34 -2.65 -5.79 -14.91
CA SER A 34 -1.53 -6.61 -15.37
C SER A 34 -0.20 -5.90 -15.12
N CYS A 35 0.76 -6.65 -14.58
CA CYS A 35 2.11 -6.15 -14.39
C CYS A 35 2.82 -6.07 -15.74
N PRO A 36 3.32 -4.89 -16.15
CA PRO A 36 4.03 -4.74 -17.42
C PRO A 36 5.40 -5.45 -17.44
N ASP A 37 5.96 -5.82 -16.28
CA ASP A 37 7.30 -6.41 -16.18
C ASP A 37 7.26 -7.95 -16.25
N CYS A 38 6.24 -8.58 -15.65
CA CYS A 38 6.14 -10.04 -15.58
C CYS A 38 4.83 -10.62 -16.15
N GLY A 39 3.91 -9.77 -16.59
CA GLY A 39 2.60 -10.19 -17.13
C GLY A 39 1.57 -10.63 -16.09
N ALA A 40 1.92 -10.71 -14.80
CA ALA A 40 1.01 -11.16 -13.76
C ALA A 40 -0.24 -10.26 -13.66
N ASP A 41 -1.41 -10.88 -13.67
CA ASP A 41 -2.72 -10.23 -13.78
C ASP A 41 -3.69 -10.74 -12.69
N ALA A 42 -4.99 -10.46 -12.85
CA ALA A 42 -6.03 -10.90 -11.91
C ALA A 42 -6.15 -12.43 -11.82
N VAL A 43 -5.89 -13.16 -12.90
CA VAL A 43 -5.91 -14.63 -12.91
C VAL A 43 -4.72 -15.15 -12.10
N THR A 44 -3.54 -14.61 -12.36
CA THR A 44 -2.29 -14.94 -11.65
C THR A 44 -2.42 -14.68 -10.15
N PHE A 45 -2.95 -13.51 -9.77
CA PHE A 45 -3.17 -13.14 -8.38
C PHE A 45 -4.08 -14.13 -7.65
N ARG A 46 -5.22 -14.50 -8.26
CA ARG A 46 -6.18 -15.44 -7.67
C ARG A 46 -5.60 -16.85 -7.56
N ALA A 47 -4.90 -17.32 -8.60
CA ALA A 47 -4.29 -18.64 -8.63
C ALA A 47 -3.22 -18.82 -7.54
N ALA A 48 -2.55 -17.74 -7.14
CA ALA A 48 -1.57 -17.77 -6.06
C ALA A 48 -2.18 -17.96 -4.66
N GLY A 49 -3.51 -17.86 -4.51
CA GLY A 49 -4.19 -18.07 -3.23
C GLY A 49 -3.87 -17.02 -2.17
N VAL A 50 -3.36 -15.85 -2.58
CA VAL A 50 -3.02 -14.77 -1.66
C VAL A 50 -4.30 -14.08 -1.19
N ALA A 51 -4.49 -14.06 0.13
CA ALA A 51 -5.61 -13.36 0.73
C ALA A 51 -5.48 -11.84 0.54
N LEU A 52 -6.60 -11.17 0.29
CA LEU A 52 -6.65 -9.72 0.37
C LEU A 52 -6.35 -9.27 1.82
N PRO A 53 -5.82 -8.04 2.00
CA PRO A 53 -5.56 -7.46 3.32
C PRO A 53 -6.73 -7.57 4.31
N PHE A 54 -7.97 -7.46 3.83
CA PHE A 54 -9.20 -7.58 4.62
C PHE A 54 -10.24 -8.42 3.87
N ALA A 55 -11.06 -9.16 4.61
CA ALA A 55 -12.02 -10.12 4.05
C ALA A 55 -13.17 -9.46 3.28
N GLU A 56 -13.50 -8.22 3.64
CA GLU A 56 -14.60 -7.43 3.06
C GLU A 56 -14.18 -6.72 1.76
N TRP A 57 -12.91 -6.83 1.40
CA TRP A 57 -12.40 -6.30 0.15
C TRP A 57 -12.70 -7.28 -0.97
N ARG A 58 -13.15 -6.76 -2.11
CA ARG A 58 -13.55 -7.58 -3.26
C ARG A 58 -12.73 -7.25 -4.48
N ILE A 59 -12.27 -8.26 -5.19
CA ILE A 59 -11.63 -8.08 -6.50
C ILE A 59 -12.71 -7.76 -7.53
N VAL A 60 -12.55 -6.65 -8.24
CA VAL A 60 -13.40 -6.26 -9.39
C VAL A 60 -12.59 -6.34 -10.68
N ALA A 61 -13.27 -6.34 -11.84
CA ALA A 61 -12.57 -6.29 -13.11
C ALA A 61 -11.81 -4.96 -13.25
N ALA A 62 -10.69 -4.97 -13.99
CA ALA A 62 -9.80 -3.81 -14.09
C ALA A 62 -10.48 -2.61 -14.78
N ASP A 63 -11.38 -2.90 -15.72
CA ASP A 63 -12.19 -1.98 -16.52
C ASP A 63 -13.59 -1.74 -15.94
N ASP A 64 -13.89 -2.32 -14.77
CA ASP A 64 -15.19 -2.13 -14.12
C ASP A 64 -15.36 -0.68 -13.66
N VAL A 65 -16.24 0.04 -14.35
CA VAL A 65 -16.63 1.42 -14.05
C VAL A 65 -17.62 1.49 -12.89
N ASP A 66 -18.40 0.44 -12.64
CA ASP A 66 -19.37 0.41 -11.55
C ASP A 66 -18.87 -0.42 -10.37
N THR A 67 -18.22 0.28 -9.45
CA THR A 67 -17.72 -0.32 -8.21
C THR A 67 -18.80 -0.40 -7.12
N GLY A 68 -20.06 -0.12 -7.43
CA GLY A 68 -21.16 -0.04 -6.48
C GLY A 68 -20.97 1.10 -5.46
N GLY A 69 -20.32 2.19 -5.87
CA GLY A 69 -20.00 3.33 -4.99
C GLY A 69 -18.89 3.07 -3.98
N LEU A 70 -18.16 1.95 -4.08
CA LEU A 70 -17.04 1.64 -3.18
C LEU A 70 -15.78 2.44 -3.53
N PRO A 71 -14.96 2.79 -2.52
CA PRO A 71 -13.60 3.26 -2.77
C PRO A 71 -12.80 2.17 -3.49
N THR A 72 -11.80 2.60 -4.26
CA THR A 72 -11.02 1.69 -5.12
C THR A 72 -9.55 1.68 -4.74
N LEU A 73 -8.93 0.50 -4.75
CA LEU A 73 -7.49 0.32 -4.67
C LEU A 73 -7.02 -0.40 -5.93
N THR A 74 -6.10 0.23 -6.67
CA THR A 74 -5.47 -0.39 -7.83
C THR A 74 -4.09 -0.94 -7.46
N VAL A 75 -3.85 -2.21 -7.77
CA VAL A 75 -2.57 -2.92 -7.55
C VAL A 75 -2.19 -3.71 -8.81
N LEU A 76 -0.92 -4.09 -8.94
CA LEU A 76 -0.49 -5.03 -9.99
C LEU A 76 -0.74 -6.49 -9.56
N GLY A 77 -0.95 -7.39 -10.52
CA GLY A 77 -1.23 -8.81 -10.24
C GLY A 77 -0.09 -9.58 -9.56
N CYS A 78 1.13 -9.04 -9.57
CA CYS A 78 2.28 -9.59 -8.84
C CYS A 78 2.45 -9.01 -7.43
N GLU A 79 1.57 -8.11 -6.97
CA GLU A 79 1.69 -7.45 -5.67
C GLU A 79 0.85 -8.09 -4.60
N TRP A 80 1.41 -8.25 -3.41
CA TRP A 80 0.62 -8.41 -2.20
C TRP A 80 1.13 -7.55 -1.05
N PHE A 81 0.26 -7.31 -0.08
CA PHE A 81 0.51 -6.42 1.04
C PHE A 81 0.21 -7.13 2.36
N ALA A 82 1.03 -6.84 3.37
CA ALA A 82 0.65 -7.20 4.74
C ALA A 82 -0.62 -6.40 5.13
N PRO A 83 -1.62 -7.01 5.79
CA PRO A 83 -2.85 -6.32 6.19
C PRO A 83 -2.62 -4.96 6.87
N ARG A 84 -1.66 -4.93 7.80
CA ARG A 84 -1.28 -3.72 8.56
C ARG A 84 -0.79 -2.57 7.68
N ALA A 85 -0.25 -2.83 6.49
CA ALA A 85 0.19 -1.78 5.57
C ALA A 85 -0.98 -0.99 4.95
N MET A 86 -2.20 -1.55 5.01
CA MET A 86 -3.41 -0.95 4.45
C MET A 86 -4.24 -0.17 5.47
N LEU A 87 -3.82 -0.10 6.74
CA LEU A 87 -4.49 0.72 7.76
C LEU A 87 -4.75 2.19 7.37
N PRO A 88 -3.82 2.93 6.75
CA PRO A 88 -4.11 4.32 6.37
C PRO A 88 -5.29 4.42 5.39
N VAL A 89 -5.47 3.42 4.52
CA VAL A 89 -6.61 3.36 3.58
C VAL A 89 -7.90 3.12 4.35
N ALA A 90 -7.93 2.12 5.23
CA ALA A 90 -9.11 1.80 6.04
C ALA A 90 -9.56 3.01 6.88
N ILE A 91 -8.62 3.61 7.63
CA ILE A 91 -8.92 4.76 8.50
C ILE A 91 -9.34 5.99 7.69
N ALA A 92 -8.76 6.20 6.50
CA ALA A 92 -9.21 7.29 5.63
C ALA A 92 -10.66 7.12 5.18
N ILE A 93 -11.07 5.90 4.81
CA ILE A 93 -12.45 5.62 4.40
C ILE A 93 -13.41 5.78 5.58
N GLU A 94 -13.04 5.28 6.76
CA GLU A 94 -13.85 5.42 7.99
C GLU A 94 -14.04 6.88 8.41
N ARG A 95 -12.95 7.67 8.44
CA ARG A 95 -12.99 9.06 8.93
C ARG A 95 -13.59 10.05 7.95
N PHE A 96 -13.37 9.86 6.64
CA PHE A 96 -13.72 10.86 5.61
C PHE A 96 -14.77 10.38 4.60
N GLY A 97 -15.27 9.16 4.77
CA GLY A 97 -16.29 8.57 3.90
C GLY A 97 -15.79 8.13 2.51
N PRO A 98 -16.60 7.35 1.77
CA PRO A 98 -16.19 6.73 0.50
C PRO A 98 -15.98 7.74 -0.64
N VAL A 99 -16.67 8.88 -0.61
CA VAL A 99 -16.68 9.88 -1.71
C VAL A 99 -15.42 10.76 -1.71
N SER A 100 -14.82 11.02 -0.54
CA SER A 100 -13.56 11.78 -0.46
C SER A 100 -12.32 10.93 -0.80
N ALA A 101 -12.48 9.61 -0.84
CA ALA A 101 -11.47 8.59 -1.07
C ALA A 101 -11.39 8.12 -2.54
N THR A 102 -11.55 9.06 -3.48
CA THR A 102 -11.36 8.80 -4.92
C THR A 102 -9.97 8.19 -5.18
N GLY A 103 -9.97 6.89 -5.51
CA GLY A 103 -8.86 6.11 -6.05
C GLY A 103 -7.56 6.06 -5.23
N PHE A 104 -7.34 4.95 -4.54
CA PHE A 104 -6.01 4.55 -4.08
C PHE A 104 -5.28 3.73 -5.16
N ARG A 105 -3.96 3.78 -5.15
CA ARG A 105 -3.10 2.88 -5.93
C ARG A 105 -1.85 2.50 -5.17
N SER A 106 -1.28 1.34 -5.49
CA SER A 106 0.04 0.97 -4.99
C SER A 106 1.14 1.85 -5.59
N ARG A 107 2.30 1.86 -4.94
CA ARG A 107 3.51 2.47 -5.50
C ARG A 107 3.88 1.85 -6.85
N ALA A 108 3.73 0.54 -7.05
CA ALA A 108 4.12 -0.10 -8.30
C ALA A 108 3.22 0.34 -9.47
N VAL A 109 1.92 0.52 -9.22
CA VAL A 109 1.00 1.12 -10.21
C VAL A 109 1.42 2.56 -10.50
N ALA A 110 1.69 3.38 -9.47
CA ALA A 110 2.13 4.75 -9.66
C ALA A 110 3.46 4.85 -10.44
N VAL A 111 4.45 4.00 -10.13
CA VAL A 111 5.71 3.90 -10.87
C VAL A 111 5.47 3.53 -12.32
N THR A 112 4.50 2.65 -12.59
CA THR A 112 4.12 2.29 -13.96
C THR A 112 3.53 3.48 -14.73
N GLU A 113 2.70 4.29 -14.07
CA GLU A 113 2.10 5.50 -14.64
C GLU A 113 3.13 6.63 -14.85
N LEU A 114 4.23 6.61 -14.10
CA LEU A 114 5.33 7.58 -14.18
C LEU A 114 6.50 7.09 -15.05
N ARG A 115 6.35 5.96 -15.77
CA ARG A 115 7.38 5.44 -16.69
C ARG A 115 7.73 6.52 -17.72
N GLY A 116 9.00 6.91 -17.74
CA GLY A 116 9.53 7.96 -18.62
C GLY A 116 10.03 9.20 -17.87
N LEU A 117 9.73 9.34 -16.58
CA LEU A 117 10.35 10.36 -15.74
C LEU A 117 11.72 9.91 -15.21
N PRO A 118 12.65 10.86 -14.94
CA PRO A 118 13.86 10.61 -14.16
C PRO A 118 13.55 10.01 -12.79
N PHE A 119 14.44 9.16 -12.27
CA PHE A 119 14.22 8.41 -11.03
C PHE A 119 13.94 9.30 -9.80
N ASP A 120 14.69 10.39 -9.66
CA ASP A 120 14.50 11.41 -8.63
C ASP A 120 13.13 12.10 -8.75
N ALA A 121 12.69 12.42 -9.97
CA ALA A 121 11.35 12.97 -10.22
C ALA A 121 10.24 11.95 -9.89
N VAL A 122 10.44 10.66 -10.16
CA VAL A 122 9.54 9.59 -9.73
C VAL A 122 9.43 9.57 -8.21
N LEU A 123 10.56 9.59 -7.49
CA LEU A 123 10.57 9.57 -6.02
C LEU A 123 9.89 10.80 -5.42
N ALA A 124 10.18 12.01 -5.93
CA ALA A 124 9.54 13.25 -5.48
C ALA A 124 8.01 13.19 -5.70
N THR A 125 7.59 12.74 -6.88
CA THR A 125 6.17 12.60 -7.22
C THR A 125 5.48 11.58 -6.31
N LEU A 126 6.11 10.45 -6.02
CA LEU A 126 5.56 9.45 -5.09
C LEU A 126 5.47 9.99 -3.66
N ASP A 127 6.50 10.68 -3.17
CA ASP A 127 6.48 11.25 -1.82
C ASP A 127 5.35 12.27 -1.65
N GLU A 128 5.16 13.12 -2.66
CA GLU A 128 3.99 14.00 -2.69
C GLU A 128 2.71 13.19 -2.70
N GLN A 129 2.54 12.23 -3.63
CA GLN A 129 1.30 11.45 -3.76
C GLN A 129 0.95 10.61 -2.53
N GLU A 130 1.91 10.37 -1.63
CA GLU A 130 1.71 9.69 -0.36
C GLU A 130 1.34 10.63 0.80
N ASN A 131 1.48 11.95 0.64
CA ASN A 131 1.33 12.93 1.72
C ASN A 131 -0.06 12.94 2.40
N TRP A 132 -1.09 12.41 1.74
CA TRP A 132 -2.42 12.25 2.32
C TRP A 132 -2.40 11.38 3.59
N ALA A 133 -1.47 10.44 3.71
CA ALA A 133 -1.37 9.60 4.90
C ALA A 133 -0.85 10.38 6.12
N ASP A 134 -0.11 11.46 5.90
CA ASP A 134 0.27 12.37 6.99
C ASP A 134 -0.98 13.08 7.54
N ALA A 135 -1.91 13.47 6.67
CA ALA A 135 -3.20 14.05 7.08
C ALA A 135 -4.07 13.06 7.86
N VAL A 136 -4.08 11.78 7.45
CA VAL A 136 -4.75 10.71 8.22
C VAL A 136 -4.14 10.59 9.61
N CYS A 137 -2.81 10.58 9.70
CA CYS A 137 -2.10 10.54 10.97
C CYS A 137 -2.37 11.76 11.85
N ALA A 138 -2.46 12.95 11.26
CA ALA A 138 -2.75 14.19 12.00
C ALA A 138 -4.24 14.36 12.35
N GLY A 139 -5.14 13.52 11.81
CA GLY A 139 -6.59 13.71 11.95
C GLY A 139 -7.13 14.94 11.21
N SER A 140 -6.41 15.44 10.21
CA SER A 140 -6.80 16.62 9.42
C SER A 140 -7.54 16.24 8.14
N SER A 141 -8.11 17.21 7.43
CA SER A 141 -8.75 16.97 6.14
C SER A 141 -7.80 16.37 5.10
N LEU A 142 -8.32 15.48 4.25
CA LEU A 142 -7.56 14.91 3.16
C LEU A 142 -7.30 15.98 2.08
N PRO A 143 -6.08 16.05 1.50
CA PRO A 143 -5.82 16.94 0.39
C PRO A 143 -6.67 16.54 -0.82
N PRO A 144 -7.19 17.51 -1.60
CA PRO A 144 -7.95 17.24 -2.82
C PRO A 144 -6.96 16.78 -3.90
N ARG A 145 -6.90 15.46 -4.13
CA ARG A 145 -6.03 14.86 -5.16
C ARG A 145 -6.80 13.80 -5.95
N PRO A 146 -6.60 13.72 -7.28
CA PRO A 146 -7.36 12.79 -8.13
C PRO A 146 -6.99 11.32 -7.91
N ALA A 147 -5.79 11.03 -7.39
CA ALA A 147 -5.37 9.68 -7.02
C ALA A 147 -4.35 9.72 -5.87
N ARG A 148 -4.48 8.78 -4.92
CA ARG A 148 -3.65 8.67 -3.71
C ARG A 148 -2.76 7.44 -3.77
N THR A 149 -1.44 7.63 -3.70
CA THR A 149 -0.51 6.51 -3.65
C THR A 149 -0.41 6.00 -2.21
N VAL A 150 -0.64 4.71 -2.00
CA VAL A 150 -0.56 4.11 -0.66
C VAL A 150 0.89 4.07 -0.20
N PRO A 151 1.23 4.58 1.00
CA PRO A 151 2.60 4.58 1.50
C PRO A 151 2.99 3.19 2.04
N ALA A 152 2.97 2.18 1.17
CA ALA A 152 3.19 0.80 1.54
C ALA A 152 4.15 0.11 0.56
N ALA A 153 5.17 -0.54 1.10
CA ALA A 153 6.01 -1.47 0.38
C ALA A 153 5.19 -2.74 0.07
N SER A 154 5.19 -3.12 -1.20
CA SER A 154 4.56 -4.36 -1.66
C SER A 154 5.56 -5.51 -1.62
N ARG A 155 5.04 -6.70 -1.84
CA ARG A 155 5.78 -7.95 -1.89
C ARG A 155 5.42 -8.69 -3.16
N LEU A 156 6.32 -9.58 -3.59
CA LEU A 156 6.09 -10.40 -4.76
C LEU A 156 5.12 -11.54 -4.44
N VAL A 157 4.03 -11.62 -5.20
CA VAL A 157 3.21 -12.83 -5.29
C VAL A 157 4.05 -13.87 -5.99
N SER A 158 4.43 -14.92 -5.27
CA SER A 158 5.22 -16.03 -5.82
C SER A 158 4.67 -17.35 -5.31
N PRO A 159 4.44 -18.35 -6.19
CA PRO A 159 4.18 -19.71 -5.76
C PRO A 159 5.47 -20.26 -5.14
N ALA A 160 5.58 -20.18 -3.81
CA ALA A 160 6.78 -20.54 -3.10
C ALA A 160 6.97 -22.07 -3.04
N ALA A 161 7.56 -22.63 -4.09
CA ALA A 161 7.94 -24.06 -4.15
C ALA A 161 9.25 -24.38 -3.41
N THR A 162 10.01 -23.35 -3.02
CA THR A 162 11.28 -23.49 -2.27
C THR A 162 11.36 -22.45 -1.16
N TRP A 163 12.19 -22.69 -0.15
CA TRP A 163 12.45 -21.72 0.92
C TRP A 163 13.04 -20.41 0.39
N ALA A 164 13.90 -20.48 -0.63
CA ALA A 164 14.45 -19.29 -1.27
C ALA A 164 13.35 -18.45 -1.94
N ALA A 165 12.44 -19.10 -2.68
CA ALA A 165 11.29 -18.44 -3.30
C ALA A 165 10.33 -17.85 -2.25
N TYR A 166 10.09 -18.57 -1.15
CA TYR A 166 9.31 -18.05 -0.02
C TYR A 166 9.95 -16.79 0.59
N ARG A 167 11.24 -16.82 0.90
CA ARG A 167 11.94 -15.63 1.45
C ARG A 167 11.87 -14.44 0.50
N ALA A 168 12.01 -14.67 -0.80
CA ALA A 168 11.85 -13.63 -1.80
C ALA A 168 10.41 -13.08 -1.84
N SER A 169 9.40 -13.94 -1.64
CA SER A 169 7.98 -13.54 -1.66
C SER A 169 7.55 -12.74 -0.44
N VAL A 170 8.23 -12.88 0.70
CA VAL A 170 7.94 -12.10 1.93
C VAL A 170 8.77 -10.82 2.05
N ALA A 171 9.80 -10.66 1.22
CA ALA A 171 10.67 -9.49 1.21
C ALA A 171 9.92 -8.23 0.72
N ALA A 172 9.90 -7.19 1.55
CA ALA A 172 9.29 -5.92 1.22
C ALA A 172 10.11 -5.16 0.17
N ARG A 173 9.43 -4.62 -0.84
CA ARG A 173 10.02 -3.81 -1.91
C ARG A 173 9.33 -2.46 -1.98
N PHE A 174 10.10 -1.37 -1.83
CA PHE A 174 9.51 -0.06 -1.59
C PHE A 174 8.79 0.52 -2.81
N LEU A 175 9.28 0.33 -4.04
CA LEU A 175 8.64 0.84 -5.26
C LEU A 175 7.70 -0.16 -5.93
N GLY A 176 7.89 -1.45 -5.68
CA GLY A 176 7.12 -2.53 -6.31
C GLY A 176 7.91 -3.84 -6.37
N PRO A 177 7.25 -4.97 -6.66
CA PRO A 177 7.87 -6.30 -6.58
C PRO A 177 9.03 -6.51 -7.56
N HIS A 178 8.96 -5.85 -8.72
CA HIS A 178 9.95 -5.93 -9.79
C HIS A 178 10.88 -4.72 -9.86
N ALA A 179 10.78 -3.78 -8.93
CA ALA A 179 11.72 -2.67 -8.80
C ALA A 179 13.11 -3.13 -8.31
N SER A 180 13.55 -4.31 -8.75
CA SER A 180 14.79 -5.01 -8.42
C SER A 180 15.73 -5.12 -9.62
N ASP A 181 15.48 -4.37 -10.70
CA ASP A 181 16.50 -4.09 -11.70
C ASP A 181 17.78 -3.62 -11.00
N ALA A 182 18.94 -4.03 -11.54
CA ALA A 182 20.25 -4.08 -10.88
C ALA A 182 20.76 -2.77 -10.23
N GLY A 183 20.04 -1.65 -10.33
CA GLY A 183 20.33 -0.37 -9.67
C GLY A 183 19.48 -0.02 -8.44
N LEU A 184 18.41 -0.77 -8.15
CA LEU A 184 17.44 -0.39 -7.10
C LEU A 184 17.61 -1.12 -5.76
N GLY A 185 18.47 -2.15 -5.72
CA GLY A 185 18.75 -2.93 -4.49
C GLY A 185 19.20 -2.05 -3.32
N ARG A 186 20.19 -1.19 -3.55
CA ARG A 186 20.71 -0.26 -2.53
C ARG A 186 19.66 0.73 -2.03
N TRP A 187 18.78 1.20 -2.93
CA TRP A 187 17.69 2.11 -2.53
C TRP A 187 16.65 1.40 -1.67
N ASN A 188 16.35 0.13 -1.98
CA ASN A 188 15.46 -0.68 -1.16
C ASN A 188 16.07 -0.97 0.21
N GLU A 189 17.36 -1.28 0.29
CA GLU A 189 18.08 -1.45 1.56
C GLU A 189 18.00 -0.19 2.41
N LEU A 190 18.39 0.97 1.85
CA LEU A 190 18.32 2.25 2.53
C LEU A 190 16.89 2.60 2.97
N TYR A 191 15.89 2.28 2.15
CA TYR A 191 14.49 2.47 2.51
C TYR A 191 14.09 1.63 3.72
N LEU A 192 14.44 0.34 3.72
CA LEU A 192 14.09 -0.60 4.78
C LEU A 192 14.81 -0.27 6.09
N GLU A 193 16.07 0.15 6.03
CA GLU A 193 16.81 0.67 7.18
C GLU A 193 16.10 1.89 7.78
N ASN A 194 15.81 2.90 6.97
CA ASN A 194 15.12 4.10 7.43
C ASN A 194 13.72 3.81 7.99
N ARG A 195 13.00 2.84 7.40
CA ARG A 195 11.70 2.40 7.88
C ARG A 195 11.82 1.71 9.23
N ARG A 196 12.82 0.83 9.41
CA ARG A 196 13.10 0.15 10.69
C ARG A 196 13.42 1.17 11.78
N ASP A 197 14.33 2.10 11.50
CA ASP A 197 14.74 3.14 12.46
C ASP A 197 13.57 4.04 12.84
N ALA A 198 12.70 4.37 11.88
CA ALA A 198 11.48 5.12 12.16
C ALA A 198 10.52 4.33 13.06
N ALA A 199 10.36 3.03 12.82
CA ALA A 199 9.51 2.18 13.65
C ALA A 199 10.02 2.07 15.10
N VAL A 200 11.35 1.93 15.29
CA VAL A 200 11.96 1.94 16.62
C VAL A 200 11.68 3.26 17.35
N ARG A 201 11.90 4.41 16.69
CA ARG A 201 11.61 5.73 17.27
C ARG A 201 10.14 5.92 17.63
N THR A 202 9.21 5.40 16.82
CA THR A 202 7.78 5.46 17.13
C THR A 202 7.43 4.63 18.38
N LEU A 203 8.05 3.45 18.54
CA LEU A 203 7.89 2.63 19.76
C LEU A 203 8.47 3.34 21.01
N ASP A 204 9.57 4.07 20.85
CA ASP A 204 10.19 4.84 21.94
C ASP A 204 9.44 6.14 22.28
N GLY A 205 8.28 6.39 21.66
CA GLY A 205 7.38 7.51 22.01
C GLY A 205 7.62 8.82 21.25
N TYR A 206 8.46 8.84 20.20
CA TYR A 206 8.87 10.10 19.56
C TYR A 206 7.98 10.59 18.41
N ALA A 207 7.06 9.78 17.89
CA ALA A 207 6.09 10.19 16.87
C ALA A 207 5.03 9.10 16.70
N SER A 208 4.04 9.05 17.58
CA SER A 208 2.81 8.29 17.32
C SER A 208 1.81 9.20 16.61
N CYS A 209 1.21 8.72 15.52
CA CYS A 209 -0.01 9.34 15.02
C CYS A 209 -1.02 9.35 16.17
N PRO A 210 -1.59 10.51 16.57
CA PRO A 210 -2.59 10.55 17.62
C PRO A 210 -3.71 9.54 17.30
N ALA A 211 -4.03 8.70 18.30
CA ALA A 211 -5.13 7.75 18.23
C ALA A 211 -6.43 8.50 17.94
#